data_AF-A0A485PQQ8-F1
#
_entry.id   AF-A0A485PQQ8-F1
#
_cell.length_a   1.000
_cell.length_b   1.000
_cell.length_c   1.000
_cell.angle_alpha   90.00
_cell.angle_beta   90.00
_cell.angle_gamma   90.00
#
_symmetry.space_group_name_H-M   'P 1'
#
loop_
_entity.id
_entity.type
_entity.pdbx_description
1 polymer ?
#
loop_
_entity_poly.entity_id
_entity_poly.type
_entity_poly.pdbx_seq_one_letter_code
_entity_poly.pdbx_strand_id
1 'polypeptide(L)' 'MRSLVKTRQTMTEAHVDVKTTDGYLLCPFCVGFTTKLNNQIGKPSYAQHQWVHQIQEKMMDTMTQEVQM' A
#
# COMPACT_ATOMS: atom_id res chain seq x y z
N MET A 1 9.13 -7.64 -8.58
CA MET A 1 9.29 -6.79 -7.38
C MET A 1 10.66 -6.12 -7.26
N ARG A 2 11.79 -6.82 -7.49
CA ARG A 2 13.14 -6.24 -7.29
C ARG A 2 13.43 -4.93 -8.05
N SER A 3 12.78 -4.70 -9.20
CA SER A 3 12.90 -3.48 -9.99
C SER A 3 12.11 -2.28 -9.46
N LEU A 4 11.10 -2.52 -8.63
CA LEU A 4 10.24 -1.48 -8.04
C LEU A 4 10.84 -0.94 -6.74
N VAL A 5 11.59 -1.78 -6.02
CA VAL A 5 12.29 -1.40 -4.80
C VAL A 5 13.50 -0.55 -5.17
N LYS A 6 13.41 0.75 -4.87
CA LYS A 6 14.47 1.73 -5.08
C LYS A 6 14.86 2.35 -3.75
N THR A 7 16.09 2.84 -3.66
CA THR A 7 16.51 3.66 -2.52
C THR A 7 15.81 5.02 -2.57
N ARG A 8 15.56 5.64 -1.41
CA ARG A 8 15.00 7.00 -1.24
C ARG A 8 13.50 7.18 -1.52
N GLN A 9 12.76 6.09 -1.47
CA GLN A 9 11.30 6.10 -1.40
C GLN A 9 10.84 5.34 -0.15
N THR A 10 9.60 5.54 0.27
CA THR A 10 8.96 4.72 1.30
C THR A 10 8.22 3.60 0.61
N MET A 11 8.40 2.39 1.12
CA MET A 11 7.61 1.23 0.76
C MET A 11 6.53 1.07 1.82
N THR A 12 5.27 1.05 1.40
CA THR A 12 4.12 0.83 2.28
C THR A 12 3.50 -0.51 1.93
N GLU A 13 3.40 -1.39 2.92
CA GLU A 13 2.84 -2.74 2.76
C GLU A 13 1.61 -2.87 3.66
N ALA A 14 0.58 -3.55 3.16
CA ALA A 14 -0.64 -3.85 3.90
C ALA A 14 -1.14 -5.26 3.53
N HIS A 15 -1.70 -5.97 4.50
CA HIS A 15 -2.37 -7.25 4.30
C HIS A 15 -3.63 -7.29 5.14
N VAL A 16 -4.62 -8.07 4.71
CA VAL A 16 -5.88 -8.26 5.44
C VAL A 16 -6.38 -9.67 5.18
N ASP A 17 -6.91 -10.32 6.20
CA ASP A 17 -7.60 -11.61 6.05
C ASP A 17 -9.08 -11.35 5.79
N VAL A 18 -9.58 -11.77 4.62
CA VAL A 18 -10.96 -11.52 4.20
C VAL A 18 -11.63 -12.82 3.83
N LYS A 19 -12.89 -12.96 4.25
CA LYS A 19 -13.77 -14.04 3.82
C LYS A 19 -14.62 -13.57 2.63
N THR A 20 -14.57 -14.32 1.55
CA THR A 20 -15.38 -14.07 0.35
C THR A 20 -16.82 -14.55 0.54
N THR A 21 -17.72 -14.10 -0.32
CA THR A 21 -19.16 -14.44 -0.29
C THR A 21 -19.44 -15.91 -0.59
N ASP A 22 -18.59 -16.55 -1.38
CA ASP A 22 -18.62 -17.98 -1.70
C ASP A 22 -17.93 -18.86 -0.64
N GLY A 23 -17.39 -18.25 0.44
CA GLY A 23 -16.94 -18.95 1.63
C GLY A 23 -15.43 -19.27 1.69
N TYR A 24 -14.62 -18.77 0.75
CA TYR A 24 -13.17 -18.87 0.81
C TYR A 24 -12.56 -17.85 1.77
N LEU A 25 -11.38 -18.17 2.31
CA LEU A 25 -10.56 -17.27 3.10
C LEU A 25 -9.34 -16.87 2.27
N LEU A 26 -9.15 -15.56 2.08
CA LEU A 26 -8.06 -14.98 1.33
C LEU A 26 -7.24 -14.05 2.22
N CYS A 27 -5.92 -13.99 1.97
CA CYS A 27 -5.01 -13.02 2.58
C CYS A 27 -4.36 -12.17 1.46
N PRO A 28 -5.07 -11.19 0.88
CA PRO A 28 -4.48 -10.28 -0.08
C PRO A 28 -3.35 -9.43 0.53
N PHE A 29 -2.31 -9.22 -0.26
CA PHE A 29 -1.19 -8.33 0.04
C PHE A 29 -1.20 -7.16 -0.94
N CYS A 30 -0.97 -5.95 -0.44
CA CYS A 30 -0.81 -4.76 -1.26
C CYS A 30 0.50 -4.05 -0.89
N VAL A 31 1.25 -3.65 -1.91
CA VAL A 31 2.54 -2.97 -1.78
C VAL A 31 2.52 -1.72 -2.64
N GLY A 32 2.81 -0.58 -2.01
CA GLY A 32 2.90 0.73 -2.65
C GLY A 32 4.26 1.38 -2.43
N PHE A 33 4.63 2.29 -3.32
CA PHE A 33 5.85 3.08 -3.22
C PHE A 33 5.54 4.56 -3.37
N THR A 34 6.17 5.41 -2.57
CA THR A 34 6.09 6.86 -2.77
C THR A 34 6.82 7.26 -4.06
N THR A 35 6.15 8.04 -4.89
CA THR A 35 6.74 8.56 -6.12
C THR A 35 7.32 9.96 -5.89
N LYS A 36 8.39 10.29 -6.61
CA LYS A 36 8.93 11.65 -6.63
C LYS A 36 8.08 12.51 -7.56
N LEU A 37 7.65 13.69 -7.10
CA LEU A 37 6.95 14.64 -7.97
C LEU A 37 7.92 15.30 -8.96
N ASN A 38 7.46 15.59 -10.19
CA ASN A 38 8.30 16.17 -11.24
C ASN A 38 9.01 17.47 -10.81
N ASN A 39 8.36 18.28 -9.99
CA ASN A 39 8.88 19.58 -9.54
C ASN A 39 9.63 19.50 -8.19
N GLN A 40 9.85 18.29 -7.65
CA GLN A 40 10.51 18.10 -6.37
C GLN A 40 12.03 18.24 -6.52
N ILE A 41 12.60 19.24 -5.85
CA ILE A 41 14.06 19.47 -5.82
C ILE A 41 14.75 18.38 -4.99
N GLY A 42 14.14 17.99 -3.87
CA GLY A 42 14.64 16.96 -2.96
C GLY A 42 14.84 15.61 -3.64
N LYS A 43 15.93 14.94 -3.30
CA LYS A 43 16.23 13.58 -3.79
C LYS A 43 15.35 12.49 -3.15
N PRO A 44 15.06 12.51 -1.83
CA PRO A 44 14.20 11.51 -1.22
C PRO A 44 12.72 11.91 -1.23
N SER A 45 11.85 10.92 -1.44
CA SER A 45 10.40 11.02 -1.27
C SER A 45 9.99 10.09 -0.12
N TYR A 46 10.20 10.52 1.12
CA TYR A 46 9.79 9.75 2.30
C TYR A 46 8.42 10.20 2.80
N ALA A 47 7.55 9.25 3.12
CA ALA A 47 6.31 9.53 3.83
C ALA A 47 6.58 9.62 5.34
N GLN A 48 5.91 10.54 6.03
CA GLN A 48 5.93 10.54 7.49
C GLN A 48 5.12 9.34 8.00
N HIS A 49 5.45 8.88 9.21
CA HIS A 49 4.81 7.72 9.82
C HIS A 49 3.28 7.82 9.84
N GLN A 50 2.71 8.98 10.20
CA GLN A 50 1.25 9.19 10.20
C GLN A 50 0.63 9.00 8.82
N TRP A 51 1.26 9.50 7.75
CA TRP A 51 0.78 9.30 6.39
C TRP A 51 0.88 7.84 5.95
N VAL A 52 1.90 7.11 6.40
CA VAL A 52 2.01 5.66 6.14
C VAL A 52 0.82 4.91 6.73
N HIS A 53 0.45 5.20 7.98
CA HIS A 53 -0.73 4.60 8.64
C HIS A 53 -2.02 4.90 7.87
N GLN A 54 -2.25 6.16 7.51
CA GLN A 54 -3.46 6.53 6.74
C GLN A 54 -3.53 5.84 5.37
N ILE A 55 -2.39 5.68 4.70
CA ILE A 55 -2.32 4.95 3.43
C ILE A 55 -2.61 3.47 3.65
N GLN A 56 -2.06 2.85 4.72
CA GLN A 56 -2.33 1.44 5.04
C GLN A 56 -3.80 1.21 5.37
N GLU A 57 -4.43 2.07 6.17
CA GLU A 57 -5.86 2.01 6.46
C GLU A 57 -6.68 2.06 5.18
N LYS A 58 -6.35 2.99 4.26
CA LYS A 58 -7.08 3.09 2.99
C LYS A 58 -6.85 1.90 2.06
N MET A 59 -5.63 1.33 2.06
CA MET A 59 -5.32 0.11 1.31
C MET A 59 -6.17 -1.07 1.82
N MET A 60 -6.24 -1.26 3.14
CA MET A 60 -7.02 -2.35 3.75
C MET A 60 -8.53 -2.18 3.53
N ASP A 61 -9.05 -0.96 3.68
CA ASP A 61 -10.45 -0.61 3.40
C ASP A 61 -10.83 -0.97 1.96
N THR A 62 -10.03 -0.52 1.00
CA THR A 62 -10.27 -0.80 -0.42
C THR A 62 -10.17 -2.30 -0.73
N MET A 63 -9.14 -2.99 -0.22
CA MET A 63 -8.99 -4.44 -0.42
C MET A 63 -10.19 -5.23 0.13
N THR A 64 -10.68 -4.87 1.31
CA THR A 64 -11.81 -5.55 1.93
C THR A 64 -13.10 -5.32 1.15
N GLN A 65 -13.32 -4.08 0.71
CA GLN A 65 -14.49 -3.70 -0.10
C GLN A 65 -14.55 -4.49 -1.42
N GLU A 66 -13.44 -4.59 -2.15
CA GLU A 66 -13.39 -5.27 -3.46
C GLU A 66 -13.54 -6.79 -3.37
N VAL A 67 -13.18 -7.41 -2.24
CA VAL A 67 -13.31 -8.87 -2.03
C VAL A 67 -14.72 -9.26 -1.56
N GLN A 68 -15.43 -8.35 -0.90
CA GLN A 68 -16.77 -8.58 -0.34
C GLN A 68 -17.91 -8.12 -1.25
N MET A 69 -17.65 -7.24 -2.22
CA MET A 69 -18.58 -6.87 -3.30
C MET A 69 -18.83 -8.05 -4.25
#